data_AF-A0A942QD52-F1
#
_entry.id   AF-A0A942QD52-F1
#
_cell.length_a   1.000
_cell.length_b   1.000
_cell.length_c   1.000
_cell.angle_alpha   90.00
_cell.angle_beta   90.00
_cell.angle_gamma   90.00
#
_symmetry.space_group_name_H-M   'P 1'
#
loop_
_entity.id
_entity.type
_entity.pdbx_description
1 polymer ?
#
loop_
_entity_poly.entity_id
_entity_poly.type
_entity_poly.pdbx_seq_one_letter_code
_entity_poly.pdbx_strand_id
1 'polypeptide(L)' 'MTQINLNLNMEQIQDIISNSGANSLAKQMLTTIFNQLMEKERDDYIQVDTYSREEHRNSSRNGYYER' A
#
# COMPACT_ATOMS: atom_id res chain seq x y z
N MET A 1 9.87 15.37 -8.90
CA MET A 1 9.21 14.13 -8.41
C MET A 1 7.72 14.31 -8.60
N THR A 2 7.10 13.53 -9.48
CA THR A 2 5.66 13.56 -9.71
C THR A 2 4.97 12.80 -8.59
N GLN A 3 4.24 13.52 -7.73
CA GLN A 3 3.42 12.93 -6.69
C GLN A 3 2.04 12.63 -7.31
N ILE A 4 1.78 11.36 -7.63
CA ILE A 4 0.46 10.93 -8.08
C ILE A 4 -0.36 10.71 -6.82
N ASN A 5 -1.29 11.63 -6.52
CA ASN A 5 -2.15 11.50 -5.36
C ASN A 5 -3.35 10.61 -5.74
N LEU A 6 -3.16 9.29 -5.64
CA LEU A 6 -4.19 8.31 -5.96
C LEU A 6 -5.09 8.14 -4.73
N ASN A 7 -6.29 8.72 -4.79
CA ASN A 7 -7.30 8.50 -3.75
C ASN A 7 -8.03 7.17 -4.05
N LEU A 8 -7.40 6.07 -3.64
CA LEU A 8 -7.83 4.72 -3.99
C LEU A 8 -8.69 4.12 -2.88
N ASN A 9 -9.88 3.65 -3.24
CA ASN A 9 -10.64 2.77 -2.37
C ASN A 9 -10.06 1.35 -2.49
N MET A 10 -9.40 0.90 -1.42
CA MET A 10 -8.74 -0.41 -1.37
C MET A 10 -9.69 -1.57 -1.61
N GLU A 11 -10.92 -1.49 -1.11
CA GLU A 11 -11.94 -2.52 -1.29
C GLU A 11 -12.31 -2.65 -2.78
N GLN A 12 -12.41 -1.51 -3.48
CA GLN A 12 -12.69 -1.50 -4.92
C GLN A 12 -11.55 -2.10 -5.75
N ILE A 13 -10.29 -1.83 -5.38
CA ILE A 13 -9.14 -2.41 -6.08
C ILE A 13 -9.09 -3.92 -5.88
N GLN A 14 -9.28 -4.39 -4.64
CA GLN A 14 -9.34 -5.82 -4.34
C GLN A 14 -10.46 -6.50 -5.10
N ASP A 15 -11.64 -5.87 -5.17
CA ASP A 15 -12.78 -6.40 -5.92
C ASP A 15 -12.48 -6.47 -7.43
N ILE A 16 -11.87 -5.43 -8.00
CA ILE A 16 -11.44 -5.42 -9.41
C ILE A 16 -10.42 -6.53 -9.69
N ILE A 17 -9.41 -6.71 -8.83
CA ILE A 17 -8.39 -7.76 -9.02
C ILE A 17 -9.05 -9.13 -8.90
N SER A 18 -9.90 -9.34 -7.89
CA SER A 18 -10.57 -10.60 -7.61
C SER A 18 -11.53 -11.01 -8.73
N ASN A 19 -12.30 -10.04 -9.25
CA ASN A 19 -13.27 -10.25 -10.32
C ASN A 19 -12.68 -10.06 -11.71
N SER A 20 -11.39 -9.75 -11.83
CA SER A 20 -10.73 -9.66 -13.14
C SER A 20 -10.74 -11.03 -13.84
N GLY A 21 -10.79 -11.01 -15.16
CA GLY A 21 -10.61 -12.20 -16.00
C GLY A 21 -9.16 -12.74 -16.03
N ALA A 22 -8.27 -12.20 -15.19
CA ALA A 22 -6.88 -12.61 -15.10
C ALA A 22 -6.74 -13.99 -14.43
N ASN A 23 -5.64 -14.69 -14.72
CA ASN A 23 -5.34 -15.95 -14.06
C ASN A 23 -4.89 -15.73 -12.59
N SER A 24 -4.88 -16.80 -11.80
CA SER A 24 -4.55 -16.73 -10.37
C SER A 24 -3.16 -16.16 -10.08
N LEU A 25 -2.16 -16.49 -10.91
CA LEU A 25 -0.81 -15.97 -10.79
C LEU A 25 -0.76 -14.46 -10.99
N ALA A 26 -1.43 -13.95 -12.04
CA ALA A 26 -1.50 -12.53 -12.32
C ALA A 26 -2.22 -11.77 -11.20
N LYS A 27 -3.30 -12.34 -10.65
CA LYS A 27 -3.99 -11.75 -9.48
C LYS A 27 -3.05 -11.65 -8.28
N GLN A 28 -2.32 -12.72 -7.95
CA GLN A 28 -1.34 -12.71 -6.86
C GLN A 28 -0.21 -11.68 -7.08
N MET A 29 0.31 -11.59 -8.31
CA MET A 29 1.33 -10.60 -8.66
C MET A 29 0.82 -9.17 -8.47
N LEU A 30 -0.40 -8.88 -8.96
CA LEU A 30 -1.03 -7.57 -8.81
C LEU A 30 -1.22 -7.22 -7.33
N THR A 31 -1.81 -8.13 -6.54
CA THR A 31 -1.99 -7.93 -5.09
C THR A 31 -0.65 -7.65 -4.39
N THR A 32 0.41 -8.39 -4.75
CA THR A 32 1.74 -8.20 -4.16
C THR A 32 2.32 -6.83 -4.50
N ILE A 33 2.26 -6.42 -5.77
CA ILE A 33 2.76 -5.12 -6.24
C ILE A 33 2.00 -3.98 -5.54
N PHE A 34 0.67 -4.08 -5.45
CA PHE A 34 -0.14 -3.07 -4.76
C PHE A 34 0.20 -2.98 -3.27
N ASN A 35 0.39 -4.11 -2.58
CA ASN A 35 0.79 -4.10 -1.18
C ASN A 35 2.15 -3.41 -0.96
N GLN A 36 3.14 -3.71 -1.81
CA GLN A 36 4.46 -3.07 -1.75
C GLN A 36 4.40 -1.57 -2.04
N LEU A 37 3.59 -1.16 -3.01
CA LEU A 37 3.39 0.26 -3.34
C LEU A 37 2.79 1.01 -2.14
N MET A 38 1.77 0.45 -1.50
CA MET A 38 1.13 1.05 -0.33
C MET A 38 2.07 1.14 0.87
N GLU A 39 2.91 0.13 1.10
CA GLU A 39 3.93 0.17 2.15
C GLU A 39 4.95 1.29 1.89
N LYS A 40 5.39 1.42 0.63
CA LYS A 40 6.27 2.51 0.23
C LYS A 40 5.63 3.88 0.46
N GLU A 41 4.40 4.10 0.01
CA GLU A 41 3.71 5.38 0.21
C GLU A 41 3.53 5.71 1.70
N ARG A 42 3.20 4.71 2.52
CA ARG A 42 3.13 4.87 3.98
C ARG A 42 4.48 5.29 4.55
N ASP A 43 5.56 4.62 4.16
CA ASP A 43 6.90 4.91 4.69
C ASP A 43 7.38 6.31 4.23
N ASP A 44 7.14 6.68 2.97
CA ASP A 44 7.41 8.02 2.44
C ASP A 44 6.59 9.10 3.17
N TYR A 45 5.34 8.80 3.55
CA TYR A 45 4.47 9.73 4.31
C TYR A 45 4.88 9.88 5.78
N ILE A 46 5.24 8.78 6.45
CA ILE A 46 5.62 8.79 7.87
C ILE A 46 6.91 9.57 8.09
N GLN A 47 7.79 9.63 7.07
CA GLN A 47 9.04 10.40 7.05
C GLN A 47 10.05 10.02 8.14
N VAL A 48 9.94 8.82 8.70
CA VAL A 48 10.91 8.27 9.66
C VAL A 48 11.10 6.78 9.44
N ASP A 49 12.32 6.30 9.72
CA ASP A 49 12.68 4.90 9.62
C ASP A 49 11.84 4.02 10.56
N THR A 50 11.77 2.73 10.22
CA THR A 50 11.07 1.74 11.04
C THR A 50 11.72 1.67 12.42
N TYR A 51 10.89 1.72 13.47
CA TYR A 51 11.30 1.75 14.88
C TYR A 51 12.06 3.01 15.35
N SER A 52 12.14 4.07 14.53
CA SER A 52 12.70 5.35 14.98
C SER A 52 11.81 6.01 16.05
N ARG A 53 12.46 6.64 17.03
CA ARG A 53 11.83 7.38 18.14
C ARG A 53 11.80 8.89 17.90
N GLU A 54 12.06 9.33 16.68
CA GLU A 54 12.03 10.73 16.31
C GLU A 54 10.63 11.34 16.51
N GLU A 55 10.59 12.56 17.07
CA GLU A 55 9.33 13.24 17.39
C GLU A 55 8.66 13.88 16.16
N HIS A 56 9.39 14.11 15.07
CA HIS A 56 8.89 14.84 13.89
C HIS A 56 8.15 13.97 12.87
N ARG A 57 7.72 12.75 13.25
CA ARG A 57 6.98 11.86 12.37
C ARG A 57 5.57 12.38 12.10
N ASN A 58 5.08 12.20 10.87
CA ASN A 58 3.71 12.60 10.51
C ASN A 58 2.65 11.62 11.04
N SER A 59 3.02 10.35 11.25
CA SER A 59 2.11 9.31 11.75
C SER A 59 2.88 8.09 12.29
N SER A 60 2.15 7.07 12.74
CA SER A 60 2.66 5.80 13.24
C SER A 60 2.25 4.62 12.34
N ARG A 61 3.09 3.58 12.28
CA ARG A 61 2.77 2.33 11.58
C ARG A 61 1.82 1.48 12.43
N ASN A 62 0.59 1.25 11.97
CA ASN A 62 -0.43 0.48 12.69
C ASN A 62 -0.53 -0.99 12.23
N GLY A 63 0.60 -1.70 12.27
CA GLY A 63 0.64 -3.13 11.94
C GLY A 63 0.36 -3.46 10.48
N TYR A 64 0.04 -4.74 10.24
CA TYR A 64 -0.32 -5.30 8.95
C TYR A 64 -1.81 -5.67 8.95
N TYR A 65 -2.45 -5.50 7.79
CA TYR A 65 -3.84 -5.90 7.57
C TYR A 65 -3.85 -6.93 6.44
N GLU A 66 -4.54 -8.04 6.64
CA GLU A 66 -4.79 -8.99 5.55
C GLU A 66 -5.65 -8.31 4.47
N ARG A 67 -5.22 -8.49 3.22
CA ARG A 67 -5.75 -7.82 2.04
C ARG A 67 -5.78 -8.77 0.85
#